data_AF-A0A135VT12-F1
#
_entry.id   AF-A0A135VT12-F1
#
_cell.length_a   1.000
_cell.length_b   1.000
_cell.length_c   1.000
_cell.angle_alpha   90.00
_cell.angle_beta   90.00
_cell.angle_gamma   90.00
#
_symmetry.space_group_name_H-M   'P 1'
#
loop_
_entity.id
_entity.type
_entity.pdbx_description
1 polymer ?
#
loop_
_entity_poly.entity_id
_entity_poly.type
_entity_poly.pdbx_seq_one_letter_code
_entity_poly.pdbx_strand_id
1 'polypeptide(L)'
;MADSIITYKSITRIYAAILLGIFLFLIVGYYLADLFLPTSTWDWITILLVFVAVPVAATALGFYIGWYGKKSAIDYTNPTWTLEPVQMSIDDAKALVKRNQRRYWRMVSNSSYWTFFIPITLLLFMAGLPVYIFFESTNLVGLDSWMFAFALSLTYTVASIGALLATSNSASEDFDILLVREAIALAKAQSNVPGLSYVRIVFDKGELDGYEVYENPRVVSRILGIEKDAYIESWSEELHAVNRVLCRLHRFEDTPQVIWWWISTDRNFRKFIGEDEKGYYVRLPVESNVKHPGVKDISTIFENAVAIIILEWLSTRGENVRLSDILKQLNVVPPEG
;
A
#
# COMPACT_ATOMS: atom_id res chain seq x y z
N MET A 1 36.47 1.34 -9.80
CA MET A 1 35.83 1.79 -8.56
C MET A 1 34.39 1.34 -8.68
N ALA A 2 33.88 0.54 -7.74
CA ALA A 2 32.46 0.25 -7.72
C ALA A 2 31.77 1.55 -7.30
N ASP A 3 31.03 2.16 -8.22
CA ASP A 3 30.21 3.32 -7.89
C ASP A 3 29.21 2.90 -6.81
N SER A 4 29.18 3.64 -5.70
CA SER A 4 28.26 3.35 -4.61
C SER A 4 26.82 3.39 -5.12
N ILE A 5 26.03 2.36 -4.82
CA ILE A 5 24.63 2.17 -5.28
C ILE A 5 23.78 3.43 -5.03
N ILE A 6 24.03 4.12 -3.91
CA ILE A 6 23.35 5.35 -3.53
C ILE A 6 24.38 6.42 -3.16
N THR A 7 24.26 7.57 -3.81
CA THR A 7 24.99 8.78 -3.43
C THR A 7 24.04 9.82 -2.86
N TYR A 8 24.19 10.15 -1.57
CA TYR A 8 23.35 11.17 -0.93
C TYR A 8 23.84 12.59 -1.27
N LYS A 9 22.93 13.42 -1.79
CA LYS A 9 23.16 14.84 -2.01
C LYS A 9 22.66 15.66 -0.81
N SER A 10 23.27 16.82 -0.61
CA SER A 10 22.83 17.75 0.42
C SER A 10 21.50 18.40 0.04
N ILE A 11 20.53 18.28 0.94
CA ILE A 11 19.19 18.89 0.81
C ILE A 11 19.08 20.22 1.58
N THR A 12 20.18 20.76 2.12
CA THR A 12 20.17 22.00 2.92
C THR A 12 19.60 23.19 2.15
N ARG A 13 19.91 23.28 0.84
CA ARG A 13 19.38 24.33 -0.05
C ARG A 13 17.86 24.28 -0.16
N ILE A 14 17.28 23.08 -0.15
CA ILE A 14 15.83 22.87 -0.21
C ILE A 14 15.19 23.32 1.11
N TYR A 15 15.75 22.93 2.26
CA TYR A 15 15.24 23.39 3.55
C TYR A 15 15.34 24.92 3.70
N ALA A 16 16.42 25.53 3.22
CA ALA A 16 16.55 26.99 3.19
C ALA A 16 15.46 27.63 2.30
N ALA A 17 15.20 27.07 1.12
CA ALA A 17 14.13 27.55 0.23
C ALA A 17 12.73 27.41 0.85
N ILE A 18 12.47 26.31 1.56
CA ILE A 18 11.21 26.12 2.30
C ILE A 18 11.11 27.18 3.41
N LEU A 19 12.13 27.35 4.24
CA LEU A 19 12.11 28.35 5.33
C LEU A 19 11.93 29.78 4.78
N LEU A 20 12.66 30.16 3.75
CA LEU A 20 12.51 31.47 3.13
C LEU A 20 11.11 31.67 2.54
N GLY A 21 10.54 30.64 1.91
CA GLY A 21 9.17 30.67 1.39
C GLY A 21 8.13 30.84 2.50
N ILE A 22 8.29 30.20 3.65
CA ILE A 22 7.41 30.37 4.83
C ILE A 22 7.35 31.85 5.24
N PHE A 23 8.51 32.48 5.44
CA PHE A 23 8.57 33.89 5.82
C PHE A 23 8.03 34.80 4.70
N LEU A 24 8.35 34.50 3.44
CA LEU A 24 7.87 35.28 2.30
C LEU A 24 6.34 35.25 2.21
N PHE A 25 5.72 34.07 2.24
CA PHE A 25 4.27 33.93 2.14
C PHE A 25 3.53 34.44 3.37
N LEU A 26 4.16 34.43 4.55
CA LEU A 26 3.61 35.09 5.73
C LEU A 26 3.56 36.61 5.53
N ILE A 27 4.66 37.23 5.09
CA ILE A 27 4.72 38.68 4.87
C ILE A 27 3.79 39.10 3.71
N VAL A 28 3.89 38.41 2.58
CA VAL A 28 3.06 38.68 1.39
C VAL A 28 1.59 38.47 1.71
N GLY A 29 1.23 37.40 2.40
CA GLY A 29 -0.16 37.14 2.78
C GLY A 29 -0.73 38.24 3.68
N TYR A 30 0.05 38.73 4.65
CA TYR A 30 -0.39 39.80 5.54
C TYR A 30 -0.74 41.07 4.75
N TYR A 31 0.17 41.53 3.88
CA TYR A 31 -0.05 42.75 3.09
C TYR A 31 -1.11 42.59 2.00
N LEU A 32 -1.21 41.40 1.37
CA LEU A 32 -2.26 41.15 0.39
C LEU A 32 -3.66 41.18 1.02
N ALA A 33 -3.81 40.56 2.19
CA ALA A 33 -5.08 40.59 2.91
C ALA A 33 -5.44 42.02 3.33
N ASP A 34 -4.49 42.76 3.91
CA ASP A 34 -4.72 44.15 4.34
C ASP A 34 -5.14 45.08 3.18
N LEU A 35 -4.58 44.87 1.98
CA LEU A 35 -4.89 45.68 0.80
C LEU A 35 -6.19 45.28 0.09
N PHE A 36 -6.53 43.99 0.05
CA PHE A 36 -7.56 43.46 -0.83
C PHE A 36 -8.75 42.82 -0.10
N LEU A 37 -8.75 42.76 1.23
CA LEU A 37 -9.92 42.31 1.98
C LEU A 37 -11.09 43.28 1.76
N PRO A 38 -12.25 42.77 1.28
CA PRO A 38 -13.41 43.61 1.03
C PRO A 38 -14.06 43.99 2.36
N THR A 39 -13.82 45.21 2.84
CA THR A 39 -14.46 45.76 4.05
C THR A 39 -15.69 46.62 3.75
N SER A 40 -15.76 47.19 2.55
CA SER A 40 -16.80 48.15 2.15
C SER A 40 -17.43 47.86 0.78
N THR A 41 -16.68 47.28 -0.16
CA THR A 41 -17.14 46.96 -1.51
C THR A 41 -16.81 45.52 -1.88
N TRP A 42 -17.75 44.84 -2.54
CA TRP A 42 -17.56 43.46 -3.01
C TRP A 42 -17.07 43.43 -4.45
N ASP A 43 -15.88 42.86 -4.68
CA ASP A 43 -15.31 42.64 -6.02
C ASP A 43 -14.90 41.17 -6.21
N TRP A 44 -15.68 40.45 -7.03
CA TRP A 44 -15.43 39.05 -7.35
C TRP A 44 -14.09 38.82 -8.05
N ILE A 45 -13.60 39.76 -8.85
CA ILE A 45 -12.34 39.59 -9.59
C ILE A 45 -11.17 39.61 -8.63
N THR A 46 -11.12 40.61 -7.73
CA THR A 46 -10.13 40.68 -6.66
C THR A 46 -10.17 39.44 -5.76
N ILE A 47 -11.37 38.98 -5.39
CA ILE A 47 -11.51 37.78 -4.55
C ILE A 47 -10.93 36.54 -5.23
N LEU A 48 -11.27 36.29 -6.49
CA LEU A 48 -10.77 35.14 -7.24
C LEU A 48 -9.25 35.22 -7.48
N LEU A 49 -8.72 36.39 -7.80
CA LEU A 49 -7.29 36.56 -8.04
C LEU A 49 -6.47 36.42 -6.76
N VAL A 50 -6.86 37.09 -5.68
CA VAL A 50 -6.06 37.18 -4.46
C VAL A 50 -6.31 36.02 -3.51
N PHE A 51 -7.57 35.62 -3.30
CA PHE A 51 -7.93 34.63 -2.28
C PHE A 51 -8.06 33.20 -2.83
N VAL A 52 -7.98 33.03 -4.16
CA VAL A 52 -7.95 31.71 -4.80
C VAL A 52 -6.67 31.52 -5.61
N ALA A 53 -6.39 32.39 -6.60
CA ALA A 53 -5.26 32.15 -7.51
C ALA A 53 -3.90 32.27 -6.82
N VAL A 54 -3.69 33.24 -5.91
CA VAL A 54 -2.43 33.36 -5.16
C VAL A 54 -2.19 32.13 -4.24
N PRO A 55 -3.15 31.68 -3.43
CA PRO A 55 -3.01 30.42 -2.69
C PRO A 55 -2.72 29.19 -3.55
N VAL A 56 -3.37 29.05 -4.71
CA VAL A 56 -3.08 27.97 -5.66
C VAL A 56 -1.65 28.08 -6.19
N ALA A 57 -1.19 29.28 -6.55
CA ALA A 57 0.18 29.51 -6.99
C ALA A 57 1.21 29.20 -5.90
N ALA A 58 0.94 29.59 -4.64
CA ALA A 58 1.78 29.26 -3.49
C ALA A 58 1.86 27.74 -3.28
N THR A 59 0.73 27.04 -3.38
CA THR A 59 0.67 25.57 -3.32
C THR A 59 1.52 24.93 -4.41
N ALA A 60 1.37 25.38 -5.66
CA ALA A 60 2.09 24.86 -6.80
C ALA A 60 3.61 25.10 -6.69
N LEU A 61 4.02 26.30 -6.27
CA LEU A 61 5.43 26.62 -6.03
C LEU A 61 6.02 25.76 -4.91
N GLY A 62 5.29 25.61 -3.80
CA GLY A 62 5.71 24.76 -2.69
C GLY A 62 5.90 23.32 -3.14
N PHE A 63 4.89 22.77 -3.83
CA PHE A 63 4.96 21.43 -4.41
C PHE A 63 6.19 21.27 -5.32
N TYR A 64 6.46 22.22 -6.21
CA TYR A 64 7.63 22.19 -7.09
C TYR A 64 8.95 22.12 -6.31
N ILE A 65 9.11 22.94 -5.28
CA ILE A 65 10.33 22.96 -4.44
C ILE A 65 10.52 21.62 -3.72
N GLY A 66 9.46 21.06 -3.15
CA GLY A 66 9.50 19.76 -2.49
C GLY A 66 9.80 18.61 -3.45
N TRP A 67 9.13 18.59 -4.60
CA TRP A 67 9.35 17.61 -5.67
C TRP A 67 10.80 17.64 -6.17
N TYR A 68 11.31 18.84 -6.49
CA TYR A 68 12.69 19.01 -6.94
C TYR A 68 13.68 18.56 -5.86
N GLY A 69 13.41 18.90 -4.59
CA GLY A 69 14.22 18.46 -3.47
C GLY A 69 14.28 16.95 -3.32
N LYS A 70 13.16 16.24 -3.51
CA LYS A 70 13.10 14.78 -3.45
C LYS A 70 13.84 14.12 -4.62
N LYS A 71 13.66 14.63 -5.84
CA LYS A 71 14.33 14.13 -7.06
C LYS A 71 15.83 14.36 -7.04
N SER A 72 16.30 15.45 -6.42
CA SER A 72 17.72 15.80 -6.33
C SER A 72 18.41 15.26 -5.07
N ALA A 73 17.69 14.61 -4.15
CA ALA A 73 18.23 14.16 -2.87
C ALA A 73 19.24 13.01 -2.99
N ILE A 74 19.13 12.20 -4.04
CA ILE A 74 19.95 11.00 -4.25
C ILE A 74 20.27 10.82 -5.73
N ASP A 75 21.42 10.23 -6.01
CA ASP A 75 21.66 9.51 -7.26
C ASP A 75 21.61 8.01 -6.96
N TYR A 76 20.92 7.26 -7.82
CA TYR A 76 20.72 5.83 -7.67
C TYR A 76 21.24 5.11 -8.91
N THR A 77 22.03 4.07 -8.69
CA THR A 77 22.49 3.17 -9.75
C THR A 77 21.92 1.80 -9.46
N ASN A 78 20.96 1.36 -10.29
CA ASN A 78 20.25 0.10 -10.09
C ASN A 78 21.22 -1.10 -10.15
N PRO A 79 21.44 -1.84 -9.05
CA PRO A 79 22.26 -3.02 -9.03
C PRO A 79 21.44 -4.27 -9.41
N THR A 80 22.12 -5.35 -9.74
CA THR A 80 21.43 -6.65 -9.83
C THR A 80 21.26 -7.23 -8.43
N TRP A 81 20.04 -7.20 -7.90
CA TRP A 81 19.72 -7.76 -6.59
C TRP A 81 19.72 -9.28 -6.61
N THR A 82 20.44 -9.90 -5.67
CA THR A 82 20.33 -11.33 -5.36
C THR A 82 19.24 -11.51 -4.31
N LEU A 83 18.10 -12.04 -4.72
CA LEU A 83 16.91 -12.14 -3.87
C LEU A 83 16.79 -13.51 -3.23
N GLU A 84 16.55 -13.54 -1.91
CA GLU A 84 16.28 -14.75 -1.14
C GLU A 84 14.94 -14.65 -0.40
N PRO A 85 14.12 -15.72 -0.39
CA PRO A 85 12.82 -15.68 0.26
C PRO A 85 12.97 -15.66 1.79
N VAL A 86 12.37 -14.66 2.44
CA VAL A 86 12.32 -14.51 3.89
C VAL A 86 10.88 -14.54 4.37
N GLN A 87 10.61 -15.37 5.38
CA GLN A 87 9.28 -15.49 5.97
C GLN A 87 9.16 -14.62 7.22
N MET A 88 8.06 -13.88 7.33
CA MET A 88 7.78 -12.96 8.44
C MET A 88 6.40 -13.23 9.04
N SER A 89 6.23 -12.93 10.32
CA SER A 89 4.89 -12.85 10.91
C SER A 89 4.13 -11.62 10.37
N ILE A 90 2.81 -11.60 10.58
CA ILE A 90 1.97 -10.45 10.24
C ILE A 90 2.46 -9.18 10.95
N ASP A 91 2.92 -9.30 12.20
CA ASP A 91 3.36 -8.15 13.00
C ASP A 91 4.78 -7.69 12.60
N ASP A 92 5.66 -8.63 12.26
CA ASP A 92 6.99 -8.31 11.71
C ASP A 92 6.88 -7.59 10.36
N ALA A 93 5.96 -8.01 9.50
CA ALA A 93 5.70 -7.36 8.21
C ALA A 93 5.17 -5.92 8.40
N LYS A 94 4.28 -5.68 9.37
CA LYS A 94 3.82 -4.32 9.71
C LYS A 94 4.98 -3.45 10.22
N ALA A 95 5.84 -4.02 11.06
CA ALA A 95 7.00 -3.33 11.60
C ALA A 95 8.04 -3.03 10.50
N LEU A 96 8.20 -3.95 9.54
CA LEU A 96 9.09 -3.80 8.39
C LEU A 96 8.74 -2.55 7.58
N VAL A 97 7.47 -2.35 7.21
CA VAL A 97 7.04 -1.17 6.42
C VAL A 97 7.43 0.13 7.13
N LYS A 98 7.16 0.22 8.44
CA LYS A 98 7.49 1.41 9.25
C LYS A 98 9.01 1.61 9.34
N ARG A 99 9.77 0.53 9.53
CA ARG A 99 11.24 0.56 9.62
C ARG A 99 11.84 0.99 8.28
N ASN A 100 11.35 0.44 7.18
CA ASN A 100 11.79 0.71 5.82
C ASN A 100 11.56 2.20 5.46
N GLN A 101 10.34 2.70 5.68
CA GLN A 101 10.01 4.10 5.46
C GLN A 101 10.86 5.06 6.30
N ARG A 102 11.19 4.72 7.54
CA ARG A 102 12.06 5.54 8.41
C ARG A 102 13.52 5.51 7.96
N ARG A 103 14.08 4.32 7.70
CA ARG A 103 15.49 4.14 7.32
C ARG A 103 15.76 4.76 5.95
N TYR A 104 14.82 4.60 5.02
CA TYR A 104 14.98 4.96 3.62
C TYR A 104 14.07 6.11 3.19
N TRP A 105 13.73 7.03 4.10
CA TRP A 105 12.80 8.13 3.83
C TRP A 105 13.20 9.02 2.63
N ARG A 106 14.49 9.07 2.27
CA ARG A 106 14.97 9.77 1.07
C ARG A 106 14.72 9.01 -0.22
N MET A 107 14.64 7.68 -0.19
CA MET A 107 14.44 6.79 -1.35
C MET A 107 12.98 6.37 -1.53
N VAL A 108 12.27 6.22 -0.41
CA VAL A 108 10.91 5.70 -0.36
C VAL A 108 9.90 6.84 -0.36
N SER A 109 8.76 6.62 -1.00
CA SER A 109 7.62 7.54 -0.89
C SER A 109 6.91 7.33 0.46
N ASN A 110 6.78 8.39 1.25
CA ASN A 110 6.12 8.34 2.55
C ASN A 110 5.01 9.39 2.61
N SER A 111 3.95 9.12 1.85
CA SER A 111 2.79 10.00 1.84
C SER A 111 1.82 9.65 2.96
N SER A 112 1.18 10.69 3.51
CA SER A 112 0.01 10.54 4.36
C SER A 112 -1.20 11.11 3.64
N TYR A 113 -2.38 10.56 3.89
CA TYR A 113 -3.64 11.09 3.34
C TYR A 113 -3.80 12.60 3.63
N TRP A 114 -3.47 13.00 4.86
CA TRP A 114 -3.56 14.39 5.33
C TRP A 114 -2.68 15.37 4.56
N THR A 115 -1.54 14.91 4.04
CA THR A 115 -0.63 15.71 3.23
C THR A 115 -1.31 16.31 2.00
N PHE A 116 -2.30 15.62 1.42
CA PHE A 116 -3.06 16.08 0.26
C PHE A 116 -4.34 16.84 0.63
N PHE A 117 -4.95 16.49 1.77
CA PHE A 117 -6.23 17.07 2.17
C PHE A 117 -6.10 18.44 2.86
N ILE A 118 -5.05 18.65 3.66
CA ILE A 118 -4.84 19.92 4.39
C ILE A 118 -4.78 21.15 3.44
N PRO A 119 -4.04 21.13 2.31
CA PRO A 119 -4.04 22.26 1.38
C PRO A 119 -5.44 22.59 0.85
N ILE A 120 -6.28 21.60 0.57
CA ILE A 120 -7.66 21.80 0.10
C ILE A 120 -8.49 22.51 1.19
N THR A 121 -8.40 22.06 2.43
CA THR A 121 -9.09 22.70 3.55
C THR A 121 -8.63 24.15 3.75
N LEU A 122 -7.32 24.41 3.64
CA LEU A 122 -6.77 25.76 3.77
C LEU A 122 -7.18 26.67 2.61
N LEU A 123 -7.25 26.15 1.38
CA LEU A 123 -7.78 26.88 0.22
C LEU A 123 -9.24 27.28 0.41
N LEU A 124 -10.09 26.35 0.86
CA LEU A 124 -11.49 26.65 1.16
C LEU A 124 -11.62 27.69 2.28
N PHE A 125 -10.79 27.59 3.31
CA PHE A 125 -10.73 28.58 4.38
C PHE A 125 -10.35 29.97 3.85
N MET A 126 -9.29 30.07 3.05
CA MET A 126 -8.84 31.34 2.46
C MET A 126 -9.88 31.95 1.52
N ALA A 127 -10.57 31.14 0.71
CA ALA A 127 -11.64 31.59 -0.17
C ALA A 127 -12.91 32.03 0.59
N GLY A 128 -13.21 31.40 1.73
CA GLY A 128 -14.35 31.74 2.58
C GLY A 128 -14.11 32.96 3.48
N LEU A 129 -12.86 33.28 3.79
CA LEU A 129 -12.49 34.41 4.65
C LEU A 129 -13.07 35.76 4.20
N PRO A 130 -12.93 36.21 2.93
CA PRO A 130 -13.51 37.48 2.50
C PRO A 130 -15.05 37.49 2.58
N VAL A 131 -15.71 36.35 2.32
CA VAL A 131 -17.17 36.22 2.45
C VAL A 131 -17.60 36.43 3.91
N TYR A 132 -16.91 35.78 4.85
CA TYR A 132 -17.22 35.88 6.27
C TYR A 132 -17.04 37.30 6.81
N ILE A 133 -15.94 37.96 6.45
CA ILE A 133 -15.63 39.32 6.92
C ILE A 133 -16.64 40.34 6.38
N PHE A 134 -17.07 40.20 5.11
CA PHE A 134 -18.00 41.14 4.50
C PHE A 134 -19.44 41.00 5.02
N PHE A 135 -19.91 39.77 5.27
CA PHE A 135 -21.33 39.50 5.58
C PHE A 135 -21.66 39.30 7.07
N GLU A 136 -20.77 38.68 7.86
CA GLU A 136 -21.15 38.15 9.19
C GLU A 136 -20.57 38.94 10.36
N SER A 137 -19.29 39.33 10.33
CA SER A 137 -18.71 40.00 11.50
C SER A 137 -17.43 40.81 11.23
N THR A 138 -17.47 42.08 11.61
CA THR A 138 -16.30 42.97 11.75
C THR A 138 -15.52 42.75 13.04
N ASN A 139 -15.88 41.78 13.90
CA ASN A 139 -15.18 41.56 15.18
C ASN A 139 -13.79 40.92 15.02
N LEU A 140 -13.45 40.44 13.82
CA LEU A 140 -12.11 39.92 13.49
C LEU A 140 -11.19 40.96 12.84
N VAL A 141 -11.62 42.23 12.77
CA VAL A 141 -10.84 43.32 12.17
C VAL A 141 -9.48 43.41 12.87
N GLY A 142 -8.40 43.23 12.10
CA GLY A 142 -7.01 43.24 12.57
C GLY A 142 -6.39 41.86 12.78
N LEU A 143 -7.19 40.78 12.86
CA LEU A 143 -6.71 39.40 12.87
C LEU A 143 -6.86 38.70 11.51
N ASP A 144 -7.79 39.17 10.68
CA ASP A 144 -8.03 38.74 9.32
C ASP A 144 -6.77 38.66 8.45
N SER A 145 -5.94 39.71 8.45
CA SER A 145 -4.67 39.72 7.71
C SER A 145 -3.70 38.64 8.19
N TRP A 146 -3.64 38.42 9.50
CA TRP A 146 -2.83 37.34 10.08
C TRP A 146 -3.41 35.96 9.76
N MET A 147 -4.73 35.79 9.81
CA MET A 147 -5.40 34.52 9.50
C MET A 147 -5.12 34.09 8.05
N PHE A 148 -5.21 35.01 7.10
CA PHE A 148 -4.86 34.73 5.70
C PHE A 148 -3.36 34.45 5.55
N ALA A 149 -2.49 35.28 6.16
CA ALA A 149 -1.04 35.10 6.11
C ALA A 149 -0.60 33.72 6.63
N PHE A 150 -1.12 33.31 7.78
CA PHE A 150 -0.82 31.99 8.36
C PHE A 150 -1.36 30.87 7.49
N ALA A 151 -2.59 30.98 6.96
CA ALA A 151 -3.14 29.96 6.08
C ALA A 151 -2.34 29.82 4.77
N LEU A 152 -1.90 30.93 4.17
CA LEU A 152 -1.10 30.94 2.94
C LEU A 152 0.28 30.33 3.16
N SER A 153 0.97 30.75 4.22
CA SER A 153 2.26 30.19 4.62
C SER A 153 2.16 28.69 4.95
N LEU A 154 1.11 28.28 5.68
CA LEU A 154 0.89 26.89 6.02
C LEU A 154 0.59 26.05 4.78
N THR A 155 -0.17 26.57 3.83
CA THR A 155 -0.47 25.90 2.56
C THR A 155 0.83 25.64 1.77
N TYR A 156 1.69 26.67 1.62
CA TYR A 156 3.00 26.50 1.00
C TYR A 156 3.87 25.47 1.74
N THR A 157 3.89 25.52 3.08
CA THR A 157 4.68 24.61 3.92
C THR A 157 4.25 23.15 3.74
N VAL A 158 2.94 22.90 3.84
CA VAL A 158 2.35 21.57 3.72
C VAL A 158 2.55 21.04 2.31
N ALA A 159 2.38 21.87 1.27
CA ALA A 159 2.64 21.47 -0.11
C ALA A 159 4.12 21.11 -0.34
N SER A 160 5.05 21.90 0.22
CA SER A 160 6.49 21.68 0.07
C SER A 160 6.97 20.42 0.78
N ILE A 161 6.65 20.29 2.07
CA ILE A 161 7.01 19.10 2.85
C ILE A 161 6.28 17.89 2.30
N GLY A 162 5.02 18.07 1.90
CA GLY A 162 4.21 17.02 1.33
C GLY A 162 4.77 16.45 0.04
N ALA A 163 5.14 17.31 -0.90
CA ALA A 163 5.80 16.89 -2.13
C ALA A 163 7.15 16.23 -1.86
N LEU A 164 7.93 16.76 -0.91
CA LEU A 164 9.22 16.17 -0.52
C LEU A 164 9.07 14.74 0.01
N LEU A 165 8.01 14.45 0.77
CA LEU A 165 7.77 13.13 1.35
C LEU A 165 7.05 12.18 0.38
N ALA A 166 6.07 12.68 -0.38
CA ALA A 166 5.18 11.85 -1.20
C ALA A 166 5.72 11.52 -2.59
N THR A 167 6.67 12.29 -3.11
CA THR A 167 7.21 12.09 -4.47
C THR A 167 8.12 10.86 -4.52
N SER A 168 7.96 10.02 -5.55
CA SER A 168 8.90 8.94 -5.85
C SER A 168 10.15 9.47 -6.57
N ASN A 169 11.30 8.83 -6.37
CA ASN A 169 12.54 9.08 -7.10
C ASN A 169 13.05 7.81 -7.77
N SER A 170 14.27 7.86 -8.32
CA SER A 170 14.86 6.74 -9.06
C SER A 170 15.07 5.47 -8.23
N ALA A 171 15.19 5.58 -6.90
CA ALA A 171 15.33 4.42 -6.02
C ALA A 171 13.98 3.88 -5.52
N SER A 172 12.87 4.59 -5.74
CA SER A 172 11.58 4.18 -5.18
C SER A 172 11.09 2.84 -5.73
N GLU A 173 11.46 2.48 -6.96
CA GLU A 173 11.08 1.19 -7.57
C GLU A 173 11.57 -0.01 -6.75
N ASP A 174 12.81 0.05 -6.26
CA ASP A 174 13.43 -1.06 -5.53
C ASP A 174 13.15 -0.99 -4.01
N PHE A 175 13.00 0.23 -3.46
CA PHE A 175 12.87 0.43 -2.02
C PHE A 175 11.41 0.57 -1.53
N ASP A 176 10.45 0.93 -2.39
CA ASP A 176 9.04 0.94 -2.02
C ASP A 176 8.52 -0.50 -1.98
N ILE A 177 8.11 -0.96 -0.79
CA ILE A 177 7.53 -2.29 -0.65
C ILE A 177 6.05 -2.21 -1.08
N LEU A 178 5.79 -2.54 -2.34
CA LEU A 178 4.46 -2.53 -2.94
C LEU A 178 3.59 -3.66 -2.37
N LEU A 179 2.27 -3.48 -2.37
CA LEU A 179 1.26 -4.50 -2.03
C LEU A 179 1.34 -5.13 -0.62
N VAL A 180 2.16 -4.59 0.31
CA VAL A 180 2.30 -5.17 1.65
C VAL A 180 1.03 -5.05 2.48
N ARG A 181 0.27 -3.96 2.31
CA ARG A 181 -0.98 -3.75 3.05
C ARG A 181 -2.01 -4.81 2.66
N GLU A 182 -2.05 -5.12 1.37
CA GLU A 182 -2.90 -6.11 0.74
C GLU A 182 -2.49 -7.52 1.19
N ALA A 183 -1.19 -7.83 1.20
CA ALA A 183 -0.67 -9.10 1.71
C ALA A 183 -0.95 -9.27 3.22
N ILE A 184 -0.83 -8.22 4.03
CA ILE A 184 -1.20 -8.24 5.45
C ILE A 184 -2.69 -8.49 5.64
N ALA A 185 -3.55 -7.83 4.86
CA ALA A 185 -4.99 -8.05 4.92
C ALA A 185 -5.36 -9.48 4.52
N LEU A 186 -4.72 -10.00 3.48
CA LEU A 186 -4.89 -11.36 2.99
C LEU A 186 -4.43 -12.39 4.03
N ALA A 187 -3.28 -12.18 4.66
CA ALA A 187 -2.78 -13.05 5.74
C ALA A 187 -3.73 -13.08 6.94
N LYS A 188 -4.29 -11.93 7.33
CA LYS A 188 -5.31 -11.87 8.39
C LYS A 188 -6.60 -12.60 8.01
N ALA A 189 -7.01 -12.53 6.74
CA ALA A 189 -8.18 -13.27 6.28
C ALA A 189 -7.90 -14.79 6.33
N GLN A 190 -6.74 -15.23 5.83
CA GLN A 190 -6.33 -16.63 5.88
C GLN A 190 -6.19 -17.18 7.31
N SER A 191 -5.70 -16.38 8.27
CA SER A 191 -5.59 -16.83 9.66
C SER A 191 -6.93 -17.17 10.31
N ASN A 192 -8.05 -16.75 9.73
CA ASN A 192 -9.39 -17.05 10.21
C ASN A 192 -10.03 -18.26 9.49
N VAL A 193 -9.40 -18.80 8.45
CA VAL A 193 -9.94 -19.93 7.69
C VAL A 193 -9.69 -21.24 8.46
N PRO A 194 -10.74 -22.06 8.71
CA PRO A 194 -10.57 -23.35 9.37
C PRO A 194 -9.59 -24.25 8.61
N GLY A 195 -8.68 -24.89 9.35
CA GLY A 195 -7.68 -25.79 8.78
C GLY A 195 -6.39 -25.12 8.30
N LEU A 196 -6.29 -23.79 8.29
CA LEU A 196 -5.01 -23.10 8.08
C LEU A 196 -4.21 -22.95 9.37
N SER A 197 -2.90 -23.06 9.26
CA SER A 197 -1.92 -22.88 10.32
C SER A 197 -0.65 -22.21 9.79
N TYR A 198 0.18 -21.65 10.68
CA TYR A 198 1.45 -21.01 10.32
C TYR A 198 1.37 -20.03 9.14
N VAL A 199 0.38 -19.13 9.16
CA VAL A 199 0.22 -18.08 8.15
C VAL A 199 1.37 -17.08 8.26
N ARG A 200 2.20 -17.01 7.22
CA ARG A 200 3.38 -16.12 7.12
C ARG A 200 3.30 -15.28 5.86
N ILE A 201 3.93 -14.12 5.91
CA ILE A 201 4.12 -13.27 4.73
C ILE A 201 5.56 -13.47 4.28
N VAL A 202 5.75 -13.85 3.03
CA VAL A 202 7.05 -14.09 2.42
C VAL A 202 7.38 -12.91 1.53
N PHE A 203 8.60 -12.42 1.68
CA PHE A 203 9.20 -11.39 0.84
C PHE A 203 10.43 -11.97 0.18
N ASP A 204 10.69 -11.56 -1.05
CA ASP A 204 11.98 -11.81 -1.68
C ASP A 204 12.91 -10.65 -1.25
N LYS A 205 13.93 -10.97 -0.45
CA LYS A 205 14.81 -10.00 0.20
C LYS A 205 16.14 -9.94 -0.53
N GLY A 206 16.56 -8.73 -0.90
CA GLY A 206 17.92 -8.47 -1.39
C GLY A 206 18.74 -7.69 -0.37
N GLU A 207 20.03 -7.99 -0.26
CA GLU A 207 20.97 -7.22 0.56
C GLU A 207 22.24 -6.89 -0.24
N LEU A 208 22.61 -5.61 -0.28
CA LEU A 208 23.84 -5.15 -0.94
C LEU A 208 24.32 -3.83 -0.33
N ASP A 209 25.62 -3.72 -0.05
CA ASP A 209 26.26 -2.54 0.56
C ASP A 209 25.54 -1.99 1.82
N GLY A 210 24.94 -2.89 2.61
CA GLY A 210 24.18 -2.53 3.81
C GLY A 210 22.78 -1.96 3.56
N TYR A 211 22.32 -1.95 2.31
CA TYR A 211 20.94 -1.69 1.91
C TYR A 211 20.16 -2.99 1.82
N GLU A 212 18.85 -2.90 2.10
CA GLU A 212 17.92 -4.01 2.09
C GLU A 212 16.71 -3.62 1.24
N VAL A 213 16.34 -4.49 0.30
CA VAL A 213 15.13 -4.36 -0.53
C VAL A 213 14.23 -5.56 -0.31
N TYR A 214 12.93 -5.36 -0.52
CA TYR A 214 11.90 -6.37 -0.29
C TYR A 214 10.89 -6.33 -1.43
N GLU A 215 10.72 -7.45 -2.12
CA GLU A 215 9.86 -7.57 -3.28
C GLU A 215 8.83 -8.69 -3.12
N ASN A 216 7.82 -8.66 -4.00
CA ASN A 216 6.84 -9.72 -4.22
C ASN A 216 6.24 -10.30 -2.93
N PRO A 217 5.59 -9.47 -2.08
CA PRO A 217 4.94 -9.98 -0.89
C PRO A 217 3.87 -11.00 -1.26
N ARG A 218 3.99 -12.20 -0.71
CA ARG A 218 3.02 -13.29 -0.87
C ARG A 218 2.72 -13.92 0.47
N VAL A 219 1.51 -14.45 0.63
CA VAL A 219 1.10 -15.10 1.87
C VAL A 219 1.25 -16.60 1.69
N VAL A 220 1.97 -17.24 2.61
CA VAL A 220 2.16 -18.69 2.66
C VAL A 220 1.53 -19.23 3.95
N SER A 221 0.68 -20.23 3.79
CA SER A 221 -0.05 -20.88 4.87
C SER A 221 0.15 -22.39 4.81
N ARG A 222 0.17 -23.05 5.97
CA ARG A 222 0.24 -24.50 6.10
C ARG A 222 -1.12 -25.06 6.43
N ILE A 223 -1.34 -26.34 6.12
CA ILE A 223 -2.58 -27.03 6.47
C ILE A 223 -2.39 -27.74 7.80
N LEU A 224 -3.28 -27.47 8.74
CA LEU A 224 -3.24 -27.99 10.10
C LEU A 224 -3.27 -29.53 10.09
N GLY A 225 -2.32 -30.16 10.76
CA GLY A 225 -2.17 -31.62 10.81
C GLY A 225 -1.34 -32.23 9.67
N ILE A 226 -1.03 -31.47 8.61
CA ILE A 226 -0.18 -31.91 7.48
C ILE A 226 0.81 -30.79 7.08
N GLU A 227 1.33 -30.05 8.05
CA GLU A 227 2.08 -28.81 7.84
C GLU A 227 3.38 -29.02 7.04
N LYS A 228 3.94 -30.23 7.10
CA LYS A 228 5.14 -30.64 6.35
C LYS A 228 4.83 -31.10 4.93
N ASP A 229 3.61 -31.56 4.69
CA ASP A 229 3.20 -32.20 3.44
C ASP A 229 2.56 -31.23 2.45
N ALA A 230 1.94 -30.17 2.95
CA ALA A 230 1.22 -29.24 2.10
C ALA A 230 1.39 -27.77 2.51
N TYR A 231 1.23 -26.89 1.54
CA TYR A 231 1.10 -25.46 1.75
C TYR A 231 0.23 -24.80 0.69
N ILE A 232 -0.24 -23.60 1.02
CA ILE A 232 -0.94 -22.69 0.13
C ILE A 232 -0.13 -21.40 0.06
N GLU A 233 0.22 -20.97 -1.15
CA GLU A 233 0.71 -19.61 -1.40
C GLU A 233 -0.36 -18.80 -2.10
N SER A 234 -0.34 -17.50 -1.87
CA SER A 234 -1.30 -16.60 -2.49
C SER A 234 -0.72 -15.21 -2.68
N TRP A 235 -1.17 -14.59 -3.76
CA TRP A 235 -0.75 -13.26 -4.17
C TRP A 235 -1.97 -12.35 -4.13
N SER A 236 -1.80 -11.22 -3.44
CA SER A 236 -2.78 -10.16 -3.43
C SER A 236 -2.54 -9.18 -4.56
N GLU A 237 -3.61 -8.54 -5.00
CA GLU A 237 -3.60 -7.38 -5.88
C GLU A 237 -4.28 -6.20 -5.16
N GLU A 238 -4.31 -5.03 -5.80
CA GLU A 238 -4.89 -3.82 -5.24
C GLU A 238 -6.33 -4.02 -4.71
N LEU A 239 -6.73 -3.12 -3.81
CA LEU A 239 -8.07 -3.08 -3.21
C LEU A 239 -8.40 -4.29 -2.31
N HIS A 240 -7.42 -5.05 -1.82
CA HIS A 240 -7.65 -6.31 -1.07
C HIS A 240 -8.27 -7.42 -1.94
N ALA A 241 -7.78 -7.58 -3.18
CA ALA A 241 -8.15 -8.68 -4.05
C ALA A 241 -7.15 -9.84 -3.94
N VAL A 242 -7.62 -11.08 -4.11
CA VAL A 242 -6.74 -12.24 -4.37
C VAL A 242 -6.65 -12.42 -5.88
N ASN A 243 -5.43 -12.42 -6.41
CA ASN A 243 -5.20 -12.64 -7.84
C ASN A 243 -4.90 -14.11 -8.15
N ARG A 244 -4.07 -14.73 -7.31
CA ARG A 244 -3.58 -16.09 -7.54
C ARG A 244 -3.49 -16.86 -6.24
N VAL A 245 -3.83 -18.16 -6.30
CA VAL A 245 -3.63 -19.11 -5.21
C VAL A 245 -2.97 -20.36 -5.77
N LEU A 246 -1.85 -20.75 -5.16
CA LEU A 246 -1.12 -21.96 -5.44
C LEU A 246 -1.25 -22.90 -4.25
N CYS A 247 -1.89 -24.03 -4.46
CA CYS A 247 -1.94 -25.13 -3.50
C CYS A 247 -0.90 -26.17 -3.91
N ARG A 248 -0.07 -26.63 -2.98
CA ARG A 248 0.88 -27.71 -3.23
C ARG A 248 0.75 -28.79 -2.18
N LEU A 249 0.64 -30.03 -2.66
CA LEU A 249 0.78 -31.24 -1.87
C LEU A 249 2.04 -31.97 -2.37
N HIS A 250 3.02 -32.13 -1.47
CA HIS A 250 4.30 -32.74 -1.80
C HIS A 250 4.16 -34.23 -2.16
N ARG A 251 5.10 -34.72 -2.97
CA ARG A 251 5.23 -36.13 -3.31
C ARG A 251 5.33 -36.98 -2.04
N PHE A 252 4.67 -38.13 -2.03
CA PHE A 252 4.75 -39.10 -0.94
C PHE A 252 4.83 -40.52 -1.50
N GLU A 253 5.90 -41.25 -1.18
CA GLU A 253 6.15 -42.59 -1.71
C GLU A 253 6.02 -42.62 -3.25
N ASP A 254 5.08 -43.43 -3.76
CA ASP A 254 4.79 -43.59 -5.19
C ASP A 254 3.78 -42.55 -5.72
N THR A 255 3.20 -41.71 -4.85
CA THR A 255 2.25 -40.68 -5.25
C THR A 255 2.98 -39.40 -5.71
N PRO A 256 2.77 -38.93 -6.95
CA PRO A 256 3.44 -37.74 -7.47
C PRO A 256 3.01 -36.47 -6.73
N GLN A 257 3.79 -35.41 -6.89
CA GLN A 257 3.41 -34.08 -6.40
C GLN A 257 2.12 -33.62 -7.10
N VAL A 258 1.24 -33.00 -6.34
CA VAL A 258 0.00 -32.43 -6.85
C VAL A 258 -0.02 -30.92 -6.59
N ILE A 259 -0.39 -30.17 -7.63
CA ILE A 259 -0.50 -28.71 -7.58
C ILE A 259 -1.91 -28.33 -7.99
N TRP A 260 -2.51 -27.38 -7.29
CA TRP A 260 -3.69 -26.69 -7.77
C TRP A 260 -3.41 -25.21 -7.91
N TRP A 261 -3.90 -24.65 -8.99
CA TRP A 261 -3.71 -23.26 -9.31
C TRP A 261 -5.07 -22.60 -9.53
N TRP A 262 -5.32 -21.52 -8.82
CA TRP A 262 -6.49 -20.66 -9.04
C TRP A 262 -6.00 -19.29 -9.53
N ILE A 263 -6.57 -18.81 -10.63
CA ILE A 263 -6.34 -17.47 -11.19
C ILE A 263 -7.66 -16.74 -11.22
N SER A 264 -7.60 -15.45 -10.92
CA SER A 264 -8.71 -14.50 -11.05
C SER A 264 -9.46 -14.57 -12.39
N THR A 265 -8.79 -14.89 -13.49
CA THR A 265 -9.39 -15.05 -14.84
C THR A 265 -10.22 -16.30 -14.99
N ASP A 266 -9.75 -17.42 -14.41
CA ASP A 266 -10.29 -18.76 -14.66
C ASP A 266 -11.39 -19.13 -13.66
N ARG A 267 -11.37 -18.47 -12.48
CA ARG A 267 -12.36 -18.58 -11.38
C ARG A 267 -12.56 -19.99 -10.79
N ASN A 268 -11.85 -20.99 -11.28
CA ASN A 268 -11.82 -22.36 -10.78
C ASN A 268 -10.38 -22.81 -10.52
N PHE A 269 -10.20 -23.80 -9.65
CA PHE A 269 -8.90 -24.43 -9.45
C PHE A 269 -8.59 -25.38 -10.61
N ARG A 270 -7.40 -25.26 -11.17
CA ARG A 270 -6.84 -26.20 -12.14
C ARG A 270 -5.82 -27.09 -11.44
N LYS A 271 -6.03 -28.40 -11.48
CA LYS A 271 -5.15 -29.42 -10.90
C LYS A 271 -4.11 -29.87 -11.90
N PHE A 272 -2.88 -30.05 -11.43
CA PHE A 272 -1.73 -30.60 -12.15
C PHE A 272 -1.12 -31.72 -11.31
N ILE A 273 -0.71 -32.81 -11.96
CA ILE A 273 -0.17 -34.00 -11.30
C ILE A 273 1.18 -34.33 -11.94
N GLY A 274 2.25 -34.37 -11.15
CA GLY A 274 3.60 -34.68 -11.64
C GLY A 274 4.07 -33.68 -12.71
N GLU A 275 4.38 -34.19 -13.90
CA GLU A 275 4.86 -33.42 -15.06
C GLU A 275 3.73 -33.00 -16.02
N ASP A 276 2.46 -33.18 -15.66
CA ASP A 276 1.35 -32.78 -16.53
C ASP A 276 1.32 -31.25 -16.74
N GLU A 277 1.43 -30.82 -18.00
CA GLU A 277 1.39 -29.42 -18.40
C GLU A 277 -0.03 -28.91 -18.66
N LYS A 278 -0.99 -29.81 -18.95
CA LYS A 278 -2.34 -29.40 -19.36
C LYS A 278 -3.26 -29.27 -18.16
N GLY A 279 -3.19 -30.14 -17.16
CA GLY A 279 -4.06 -30.07 -15.99
C GLY A 279 -5.55 -30.05 -16.32
N TYR A 280 -6.40 -30.00 -15.29
CA TYR A 280 -7.86 -29.99 -15.47
C TYR A 280 -8.57 -29.23 -14.37
N TYR A 281 -9.75 -28.66 -14.67
CA TYR A 281 -10.53 -27.91 -13.70
C TYR A 281 -11.21 -28.84 -12.69
N VAL A 282 -11.17 -28.44 -11.43
CA VAL A 282 -11.77 -29.17 -10.30
C VAL A 282 -13.03 -28.44 -9.86
N ARG A 283 -14.09 -29.21 -9.58
CA ARG A 283 -15.30 -28.68 -8.96
C ARG A 283 -14.99 -28.26 -7.52
N LEU A 284 -15.48 -27.09 -7.13
CA LEU A 284 -15.34 -26.56 -5.78
C LEU A 284 -16.10 -27.46 -4.77
N PRO A 285 -15.40 -28.04 -3.78
CA PRO A 285 -16.01 -29.00 -2.85
C PRO A 285 -16.78 -28.37 -1.68
N VAL A 286 -16.54 -27.08 -1.39
CA VAL A 286 -17.25 -26.36 -0.32
C VAL A 286 -18.54 -25.77 -0.86
N GLU A 287 -19.66 -26.09 -0.22
CA GLU A 287 -20.94 -25.48 -0.54
C GLU A 287 -20.93 -23.99 -0.17
N SER A 288 -21.18 -23.14 -1.17
CA SER A 288 -21.34 -21.71 -0.94
C SER A 288 -22.44 -21.14 -1.84
N ASN A 289 -23.01 -20.01 -1.41
CA ASN A 289 -23.97 -19.25 -2.23
C ASN A 289 -23.33 -18.68 -3.50
N VAL A 290 -21.98 -18.68 -3.58
CA VAL A 290 -21.20 -18.15 -4.70
C VAL A 290 -20.70 -19.31 -5.56
N LYS A 291 -21.33 -19.50 -6.73
CA LYS A 291 -20.94 -20.58 -7.66
C LYS A 291 -19.57 -20.39 -8.28
N HIS A 292 -19.15 -19.14 -8.48
CA HIS A 292 -17.87 -18.77 -9.07
C HIS A 292 -17.22 -17.68 -8.21
N PRO A 293 -16.37 -18.07 -7.24
CA PRO A 293 -15.70 -17.12 -6.35
C PRO A 293 -14.95 -16.07 -7.17
N GLY A 294 -15.25 -14.80 -6.90
CA GLY A 294 -14.52 -13.66 -7.43
C GLY A 294 -13.32 -13.33 -6.57
N VAL A 295 -12.52 -12.37 -7.03
CA VAL A 295 -11.28 -11.93 -6.36
C VAL A 295 -11.49 -11.34 -4.95
N LYS A 296 -12.73 -11.05 -4.56
CA LYS A 296 -13.12 -10.55 -3.23
C LYS A 296 -13.67 -11.63 -2.30
N ASP A 297 -13.97 -12.82 -2.83
CA ASP A 297 -14.53 -13.94 -2.07
C ASP A 297 -13.41 -14.73 -1.39
N ILE A 298 -12.57 -14.01 -0.62
CA ILE A 298 -11.31 -14.51 -0.04
C ILE A 298 -11.56 -15.77 0.78
N SER A 299 -12.52 -15.74 1.71
CA SER A 299 -12.84 -16.89 2.58
C SER A 299 -13.18 -18.12 1.75
N THR A 300 -14.13 -17.97 0.81
CA THR A 300 -14.59 -19.07 -0.05
C THR A 300 -13.47 -19.67 -0.88
N ILE A 301 -12.56 -18.84 -1.43
CA ILE A 301 -11.40 -19.34 -2.19
C ILE A 301 -10.50 -20.21 -1.29
N PHE A 302 -10.17 -19.75 -0.09
CA PHE A 302 -9.26 -20.47 0.79
C PHE A 302 -9.91 -21.68 1.47
N GLU A 303 -11.18 -21.62 1.82
CA GLU A 303 -11.95 -22.78 2.31
C GLU A 303 -11.93 -23.91 1.27
N ASN A 304 -12.19 -23.57 0.00
CA ASN A 304 -12.08 -24.53 -1.10
C ASN A 304 -10.65 -25.03 -1.30
N ALA A 305 -9.65 -24.15 -1.22
CA ALA A 305 -8.24 -24.53 -1.33
C ALA A 305 -7.83 -25.55 -0.26
N VAL A 306 -8.24 -25.32 1.00
CA VAL A 306 -8.00 -26.23 2.13
C VAL A 306 -8.71 -27.56 1.89
N ALA A 307 -10.00 -27.52 1.56
CA ALA A 307 -10.79 -28.71 1.32
C ALA A 307 -10.21 -29.59 0.19
N ILE A 308 -9.80 -28.98 -0.93
CA ILE A 308 -9.20 -29.68 -2.07
C ILE A 308 -7.91 -30.41 -1.64
N ILE A 309 -7.00 -29.75 -0.92
CA ILE A 309 -5.77 -30.37 -0.46
C ILE A 309 -6.07 -31.53 0.49
N ILE A 310 -6.98 -31.33 1.44
CA ILE A 310 -7.30 -32.36 2.44
C ILE A 310 -7.95 -33.57 1.78
N LEU A 311 -8.89 -33.38 0.86
CA LEU A 311 -9.52 -34.48 0.12
C LEU A 311 -8.48 -35.29 -0.69
N GLU A 312 -7.53 -34.62 -1.34
CA GLU A 312 -6.46 -35.32 -2.06
C GLU A 312 -5.52 -36.06 -1.10
N TRP A 313 -5.20 -35.46 0.05
CA TRP A 313 -4.36 -36.12 1.05
C TRP A 313 -5.04 -37.38 1.57
N LEU A 314 -6.33 -37.32 1.90
CA LEU A 314 -7.10 -38.46 2.38
C LEU A 314 -7.24 -39.56 1.32
N SER A 315 -7.42 -39.20 0.05
CA SER A 315 -7.53 -40.18 -1.04
C SER A 315 -6.21 -40.89 -1.34
N THR A 316 -5.08 -40.23 -1.10
CA THR A 316 -3.75 -40.77 -1.42
C THR A 316 -3.02 -41.40 -0.24
N ARG A 317 -3.31 -40.98 1.00
CA ARG A 317 -2.56 -41.37 2.21
C ARG A 317 -3.40 -41.97 3.32
N GLY A 318 -4.72 -42.13 3.10
CA GLY A 318 -5.63 -42.80 4.01
C GLY A 318 -6.30 -41.86 5.02
N GLU A 319 -7.06 -42.46 5.94
CA GLU A 319 -7.93 -41.72 6.86
C GLU A 319 -7.15 -40.95 7.93
N ASN A 320 -7.61 -39.72 8.23
CA ASN A 320 -7.10 -38.91 9.33
C ASN A 320 -8.26 -38.16 10.00
N VAL A 321 -8.55 -38.51 11.25
CA VAL A 321 -9.70 -37.98 12.01
C VAL A 321 -9.68 -36.45 12.06
N ARG A 322 -8.52 -35.86 12.32
CA ARG A 322 -8.37 -34.40 12.44
C ARG A 322 -8.67 -33.69 11.13
N LEU A 323 -8.23 -34.27 10.01
CA LEU A 323 -8.50 -33.73 8.68
C LEU A 323 -9.99 -33.86 8.31
N SER A 324 -10.61 -34.99 8.65
CA SER A 324 -12.04 -35.20 8.47
C SER A 324 -12.89 -34.21 9.28
N ASP A 325 -12.45 -33.85 10.49
CA ASP A 325 -13.14 -32.84 11.30
C ASP A 325 -13.03 -31.43 10.71
N ILE A 326 -11.88 -31.09 10.08
CA ILE A 326 -11.72 -29.83 9.34
C ILE A 326 -12.69 -29.81 8.14
N LEU A 327 -12.78 -30.89 7.37
CA LEU A 327 -13.72 -30.97 6.24
C LEU A 327 -15.19 -30.78 6.67
N LYS A 328 -15.57 -31.35 7.82
CA LYS A 328 -16.90 -31.15 8.41
C LYS A 328 -17.15 -29.68 8.80
N GLN A 329 -16.16 -29.03 9.39
CA GLN A 329 -16.26 -27.60 9.74
C GLN A 329 -16.42 -26.71 8.50
N LEU A 330 -15.81 -27.11 7.38
CA LEU A 330 -15.88 -26.42 6.10
C LEU A 330 -17.15 -26.76 5.29
N ASN A 331 -18.07 -27.58 5.81
CA ASN A 331 -19.27 -28.05 5.09
C ASN A 331 -18.97 -28.61 3.69
N VAL A 332 -17.95 -29.45 3.60
CA VAL A 332 -17.52 -30.06 2.33
C VAL A 332 -18.51 -31.15 1.92
N VAL A 333 -18.96 -31.09 0.66
CA VAL A 333 -19.73 -32.17 0.04
C VAL A 333 -18.76 -33.22 -0.49
N PRO A 334 -18.88 -34.49 -0.09
CA PRO A 334 -18.04 -35.54 -0.64
C PRO A 334 -18.21 -35.59 -2.16
N PRO A 335 -17.14 -35.78 -2.96
CA PRO A 335 -17.28 -36.00 -4.38
C PRO A 335 -18.15 -37.25 -4.57
N GLU A 336 -19.27 -37.12 -5.31
CA GLU A 336 -20.05 -38.27 -5.76
C GLU A 336 -19.11 -39.21 -6.53
N GLY A 337 -19.00 -40.45 -6.06
CA GLY A 337 -18.12 -41.48 -6.61
C GLY A 337 -18.53 -41.99 -7.97
#